data_AF-A0A3L9M3E8-F1
#
_entry.id   AF-A0A3L9M3E8-F1
#
_cell.length_a   1.000
_cell.length_b   1.000
_cell.length_c   1.000
_cell.angle_alpha   90.00
_cell.angle_beta   90.00
_cell.angle_gamma   90.00
#
_symmetry.space_group_name_H-M   'P 1'
#
loop_
_entity.id
_entity.type
_entity.pdbx_description
1 polymer ?
#
loop_
_entity_poly.entity_id
_entity_poly.type
_entity_poly.pdbx_seq_one_letter_code
_entity_poly.pdbx_strand_id
1 'polypeptide(L)'
;MKDLTLKVAEGKLNIRVAAWIEHEDQILVSAFPDGTISLVGGRLKFSETTLEGIQREVFEETGEAFNSPVLFAIVENFFCDVVSQEQFHEFLYIYKGQIQPKLSYLEGGESQIISWMEKTKIADLKPDVLQKIALLSHQENIIHFVNLESR
;
A
#
# COMPACT_ATOMS: atom_id res chain seq x y z
N MET A 1 -10.02 15.43 -6.52
CA MET A 1 -8.77 16.23 -6.43
C MET A 1 -7.65 15.47 -7.13
N LYS A 2 -6.57 16.14 -7.52
CA LYS A 2 -5.46 15.53 -8.26
C LYS A 2 -4.55 14.71 -7.33
N ASP A 3 -4.08 13.58 -7.82
CA ASP A 3 -3.07 12.77 -7.13
C ASP A 3 -1.75 13.52 -6.95
N LEU A 4 -1.10 13.29 -5.81
CA LEU A 4 0.25 13.76 -5.52
C LEU A 4 1.28 12.89 -6.26
N THR A 5 1.32 13.11 -7.57
CA THR A 5 2.37 12.67 -8.48
C THR A 5 3.06 13.89 -9.05
N LEU A 6 4.35 14.04 -8.76
CA LEU A 6 5.21 15.02 -9.41
C LEU A 6 6.02 14.32 -10.49
N LYS A 7 5.86 14.74 -11.74
CA LYS A 7 6.71 14.28 -12.85
C LYS A 7 7.85 15.26 -13.08
N VAL A 8 9.08 14.76 -13.08
CA VAL A 8 10.31 15.48 -13.43
C VAL A 8 10.98 14.82 -14.64
N ALA A 9 12.11 15.36 -15.11
CA ALA A 9 12.79 14.82 -16.29
C ALA A 9 13.34 13.40 -16.05
N GLU A 10 13.77 13.15 -14.81
CA GLU A 10 14.41 11.91 -14.37
C GLU A 10 13.41 10.80 -14.04
N GLY A 11 12.13 11.13 -13.81
CA GLY A 11 11.11 10.16 -13.39
C GLY A 11 9.93 10.79 -12.64
N LYS A 12 9.33 10.02 -11.74
CA LYS A 12 8.18 10.42 -10.92
C LYS A 12 8.48 10.34 -9.43
N LEU A 13 8.00 11.35 -8.70
CA LEU A 13 7.86 11.31 -7.25
C LEU A 13 6.39 11.07 -6.89
N ASN A 14 6.12 10.00 -6.13
CA ASN A 14 4.81 9.67 -5.61
C ASN A 14 4.76 9.81 -4.08
N ILE A 15 3.60 10.23 -3.56
CA ILE A 15 3.26 10.08 -2.15
C ILE A 15 2.07 9.11 -2.07
N ARG A 16 2.24 8.00 -1.35
CA ARG A 16 1.27 6.92 -1.25
C ARG A 16 0.96 6.52 0.17
N VAL A 17 -0.20 5.91 0.32
CA VAL A 17 -0.67 5.30 1.57
C VAL A 17 -1.06 3.85 1.33
N ALA A 18 -0.86 2.99 2.33
CA ALA A 18 -1.26 1.60 2.30
C ALA A 18 -1.78 1.12 3.66
N ALA A 19 -2.67 0.13 3.64
CA ALA A 19 -3.30 -0.44 4.81
C ALA A 19 -2.75 -1.84 5.09
N TRP A 20 -2.16 -2.01 6.28
CA TRP A 20 -1.80 -3.29 6.85
C TRP A 20 -2.98 -3.84 7.65
N ILE A 21 -3.82 -4.66 7.01
CA ILE A 21 -5.04 -5.22 7.60
C ILE A 21 -4.90 -6.73 7.66
N GLU A 22 -4.95 -7.27 8.88
CA GLU A 22 -4.89 -8.71 9.13
C GLU A 22 -6.23 -9.22 9.66
N HIS A 23 -6.62 -10.43 9.24
CA HIS A 23 -7.72 -11.18 9.82
C HIS A 23 -7.33 -12.66 9.86
N GLU A 24 -7.33 -13.26 11.06
CA GLU A 24 -6.79 -14.61 11.27
C GLU A 24 -5.35 -14.75 10.73
N ASP A 25 -5.08 -15.80 9.95
CA ASP A 25 -3.79 -16.03 9.28
C ASP A 25 -3.72 -15.42 7.87
N GLN A 26 -4.55 -14.41 7.59
CA GLN A 26 -4.61 -13.73 6.31
C GLN A 26 -4.33 -12.23 6.41
N ILE A 27 -3.94 -11.64 5.29
CA ILE A 27 -3.74 -10.22 5.07
C ILE A 27 -4.57 -9.76 3.87
N LEU A 28 -5.16 -8.58 3.97
CA LEU A 28 -5.95 -7.99 2.88
C LEU A 28 -5.02 -7.38 1.83
N VAL A 29 -5.21 -7.76 0.56
CA VAL A 29 -4.33 -7.37 -0.55
C VAL A 29 -5.13 -6.87 -1.74
N SER A 30 -4.47 -6.08 -2.58
CA SER A 30 -4.91 -5.69 -3.92
C SER A 30 -4.05 -6.41 -4.96
N ALA A 31 -4.69 -7.19 -5.84
CA ALA A 31 -4.04 -7.88 -6.96
C ALA A 31 -4.34 -7.16 -8.28
N PHE A 32 -3.30 -6.82 -9.03
CA PHE A 32 -3.37 -6.05 -10.26
C PHE A 32 -3.29 -6.95 -11.51
N PRO A 33 -3.80 -6.49 -12.68
CA PRO A 33 -3.80 -7.29 -13.91
C PRO A 33 -2.42 -7.71 -14.43
N ASP A 34 -1.35 -7.01 -14.04
CA ASP A 34 0.04 -7.33 -14.38
C ASP A 34 0.63 -8.45 -13.51
N GLY A 35 -0.14 -8.97 -12.55
CA GLY A 35 0.28 -10.00 -11.60
C GLY A 35 0.92 -9.43 -10.33
N THR A 36 1.08 -8.11 -10.20
CA THR A 36 1.55 -7.48 -8.98
C THR A 36 0.51 -7.64 -7.87
N ILE A 37 0.97 -7.97 -6.67
CA ILE A 37 0.13 -8.00 -5.47
C ILE A 37 0.72 -7.04 -4.45
N SER A 38 -0.11 -6.14 -3.93
CA SER A 38 0.29 -5.16 -2.92
C SER A 38 -0.78 -5.01 -1.86
N LEU A 39 -0.57 -4.11 -0.91
CA LEU A 39 -1.57 -3.75 0.10
C LEU A 39 -2.68 -2.88 -0.52
N VAL A 40 -3.87 -2.92 0.08
CA VAL A 40 -4.95 -1.95 -0.16
C VAL A 40 -4.43 -0.54 0.07
N GLY A 41 -4.72 0.38 -0.86
CA GLY A 41 -4.22 1.75 -0.78
C GLY A 41 -3.92 2.38 -2.13
N GLY A 42 -3.54 3.65 -2.10
CA GLY A 42 -3.46 4.45 -3.32
C GLY A 42 -2.55 5.66 -3.20
N ARG A 43 -2.67 6.55 -4.19
CA ARG A 43 -1.95 7.82 -4.21
C ARG A 43 -2.68 8.82 -3.31
N LEU A 44 -1.91 9.57 -2.55
CA LEU A 44 -2.48 10.66 -1.76
C LEU A 44 -3.03 11.73 -2.70
N LYS A 45 -4.20 12.29 -2.39
CA LYS A 45 -4.72 13.46 -3.11
C LYS A 45 -4.12 14.75 -2.55
N PHE A 46 -4.04 15.81 -3.35
CA PHE A 46 -3.62 17.12 -2.84
C PHE A 46 -4.58 17.60 -1.73
N SER A 47 -4.05 18.24 -0.69
CA SER A 47 -4.79 18.72 0.50
C SER A 47 -5.41 17.62 1.38
N GLU A 48 -4.89 16.40 1.33
CA GLU A 48 -5.26 15.29 2.20
C GLU A 48 -4.08 14.93 3.11
N THR A 49 -4.36 14.68 4.40
CA THR A 49 -3.39 14.05 5.30
C THR A 49 -3.26 12.55 4.97
N THR A 50 -2.13 11.94 5.31
CA THR A 50 -1.93 10.49 5.08
C THR A 50 -2.98 9.63 5.79
N LEU A 51 -3.50 10.09 6.92
CA LEU A 51 -4.59 9.41 7.64
C LEU A 51 -5.92 9.49 6.88
N GLU A 52 -6.31 10.70 6.43
CA GLU A 52 -7.52 10.88 5.61
C GLU A 52 -7.42 10.07 4.32
N GLY A 53 -6.23 10.04 3.72
CA GLY A 53 -5.98 9.27 2.51
C GLY A 53 -6.18 7.79 2.69
N ILE A 54 -5.59 7.19 3.73
CA ILE A 54 -5.75 5.76 3.90
C ILE A 54 -7.19 5.37 4.27
N GLN A 55 -7.89 6.21 5.04
CA GLN A 55 -9.30 6.00 5.34
C GLN A 55 -10.16 6.06 4.07
N ARG A 56 -9.88 7.00 3.16
CA ARG A 56 -10.54 7.11 1.87
C ARG A 56 -10.27 5.89 0.99
N GLU A 57 -9.01 5.53 0.77
CA GLU A 57 -8.63 4.40 -0.10
C GLU A 57 -9.25 3.08 0.38
N VAL A 58 -9.15 2.79 1.69
CA VAL A 58 -9.79 1.59 2.26
C VAL A 58 -11.30 1.60 2.01
N PHE A 59 -11.97 2.73 2.18
CA PHE A 59 -13.41 2.82 1.93
C PHE A 59 -13.75 2.69 0.45
N GLU A 60 -13.01 3.33 -0.45
CA GLU A 60 -13.20 3.25 -1.91
C GLU A 60 -13.03 1.81 -2.42
N GLU A 61 -12.06 1.06 -1.91
CA GLU A 61 -11.74 -0.31 -2.36
C GLU A 61 -12.57 -1.41 -1.68
N THR A 62 -12.93 -1.23 -0.40
CA THR A 62 -13.58 -2.29 0.39
C THR A 62 -15.04 -1.99 0.75
N GLY A 63 -15.45 -0.73 0.71
CA GLY A 63 -16.72 -0.24 1.25
C GLY A 63 -16.79 -0.23 2.79
N GLU A 64 -15.67 -0.49 3.48
CA GLU A 64 -15.60 -0.59 4.93
C GLU A 64 -14.86 0.59 5.57
N ALA A 65 -15.25 0.93 6.80
CA ALA A 65 -14.53 1.92 7.59
C ALA A 65 -13.21 1.35 8.12
N PHE A 66 -12.14 2.14 8.04
CA PHE A 66 -10.83 1.77 8.57
C PHE A 66 -10.71 2.17 10.05
N ASN A 67 -10.75 1.17 10.93
CA ASN A 67 -10.84 1.33 12.37
C ASN A 67 -9.46 1.27 13.05
N SER A 68 -9.30 2.10 14.09
CA SER A 68 -8.08 2.22 14.90
C SER A 68 -6.79 2.36 14.08
N PRO A 69 -6.75 3.27 13.07
CA PRO A 69 -5.57 3.42 12.22
C PRO A 69 -4.38 3.95 13.02
N VAL A 70 -3.27 3.24 12.97
CA VAL A 70 -1.98 3.63 13.57
C VAL A 70 -0.91 3.61 12.50
N LEU A 71 -0.14 4.70 12.38
CA LEU A 71 1.01 4.73 11.48
C LEU A 71 2.03 3.69 11.93
N PHE A 72 2.30 2.72 11.07
CA PHE A 72 3.07 1.52 11.39
C PHE A 72 4.46 1.57 10.76
N ALA A 73 4.54 1.97 9.48
CA ALA A 73 5.82 2.11 8.79
C ALA A 73 5.80 3.25 7.77
N ILE A 74 6.99 3.78 7.47
CA ILE A 74 7.25 4.66 6.35
C ILE A 74 8.32 3.99 5.49
N VAL A 75 8.10 3.94 4.19
CA VAL A 75 9.04 3.39 3.22
C VAL A 75 9.40 4.46 2.19
N GLU A 76 10.69 4.78 2.07
CA GLU A 76 11.25 5.41 0.89
C GLU A 76 11.52 4.33 -0.15
N ASN A 77 10.72 4.27 -1.21
CA ASN A 77 10.73 3.21 -2.19
C ASN A 77 11.26 3.70 -3.54
N PHE A 78 12.30 3.06 -4.07
CA PHE A 78 12.94 3.40 -5.34
C PHE A 78 12.88 2.21 -6.29
N PHE A 79 12.15 2.35 -7.40
CA PHE A 79 11.95 1.28 -8.38
C PHE A 79 11.84 1.84 -9.81
N CYS A 80 11.96 0.96 -10.80
CA CYS A 80 11.86 1.28 -12.22
C CYS A 80 10.76 0.42 -12.84
N ASP A 81 9.83 1.05 -13.53
CA ASP A 81 8.85 0.32 -14.30
C ASP A 81 9.54 -0.29 -15.53
N VAL A 82 9.55 -1.63 -15.61
CA VAL A 82 10.32 -2.35 -16.64
C VAL A 82 9.80 -2.11 -18.06
N VAL A 83 8.53 -1.72 -18.23
CA VAL A 83 7.92 -1.53 -19.56
C VAL A 83 8.18 -0.12 -20.06
N SER A 84 7.89 0.87 -19.24
CA SER A 84 8.03 2.30 -19.56
C SER A 84 9.46 2.83 -19.33
N GLN A 85 10.30 2.07 -18.61
CA GLN A 85 11.64 2.48 -18.17
C GLN A 85 11.62 3.76 -17.30
N GLU A 86 10.46 4.09 -16.71
CA GLU A 86 10.30 5.27 -15.87
C GLU A 86 10.78 4.96 -14.44
N GLN A 87 11.62 5.86 -13.91
CA GLN A 87 12.09 5.77 -12.53
C GLN A 87 11.05 6.34 -11.57
N PHE A 88 10.86 5.66 -10.44
CA PHE A 88 9.97 6.05 -9.37
C PHE A 88 10.76 6.25 -8.08
N HIS A 89 10.49 7.38 -7.44
CA HIS A 89 10.81 7.65 -6.05
C HIS A 89 9.48 7.82 -5.31
N GLU A 90 9.26 7.05 -4.27
CA GLU A 90 7.97 7.01 -3.59
C GLU A 90 8.15 7.09 -2.08
N PHE A 91 7.32 7.92 -1.43
CA PHE A 91 7.11 7.86 0.01
C PHE A 91 5.82 7.10 0.28
N LEU A 92 5.93 5.91 0.86
CA LEU A 92 4.81 5.04 1.20
C LEU A 92 4.59 5.04 2.71
N TYR A 93 3.42 5.53 3.14
CA TYR A 93 2.98 5.54 4.53
C TYR A 93 2.05 4.36 4.78
N ILE A 94 2.44 3.45 5.67
CA ILE A 94 1.70 2.23 5.95
C ILE A 94 1.01 2.38 7.30
N TYR A 95 -0.32 2.30 7.31
CA TYR A 95 -1.12 2.30 8.53
C TYR A 95 -1.60 0.89 8.83
N LYS A 96 -1.50 0.47 10.08
CA LYS A 96 -2.12 -0.75 10.59
C LYS A 96 -3.48 -0.42 11.18
N GLY A 97 -4.47 -1.28 10.94
CA GLY A 97 -5.83 -1.09 11.44
C GLY A 97 -6.73 -2.27 11.10
N GLN A 98 -8.04 -2.08 11.26
CA GLN A 98 -9.03 -3.15 11.14
C GLN A 98 -10.23 -2.71 10.29
N ILE A 99 -10.82 -3.65 9.56
CA ILE A 99 -12.11 -3.47 8.87
C ILE A 99 -13.04 -4.62 9.25
N GLN A 100 -14.33 -4.51 8.93
CA GLN A 100 -15.23 -5.66 9.00
C GLN A 100 -14.94 -6.62 7.83
N PRO A 101 -14.52 -7.87 8.07
CA PRO A 101 -14.18 -8.78 6.98
C PRO A 101 -15.39 -9.19 6.15
N LYS A 102 -15.20 -9.26 4.83
CA LYS A 102 -16.17 -9.80 3.87
C LYS A 102 -15.55 -10.92 3.04
N LEU A 103 -16.42 -11.78 2.48
CA LEU A 103 -16.03 -12.85 1.55
C LEU A 103 -15.54 -12.30 0.21
N SER A 104 -16.09 -11.16 -0.22
CA SER A 104 -15.67 -10.42 -1.40
C SER A 104 -15.84 -8.93 -1.16
N TYR A 105 -15.01 -8.15 -1.84
CA TYR A 105 -15.07 -6.70 -1.84
C TYR A 105 -15.48 -6.21 -3.24
N LEU A 106 -15.77 -4.92 -3.36
CA LEU A 106 -16.08 -4.34 -4.66
C LEU A 106 -14.86 -4.54 -5.58
N GLU A 107 -15.11 -4.81 -6.87
CA GLU A 107 -14.06 -4.61 -7.88
C GLU A 107 -13.71 -3.12 -7.81
N GLY A 108 -12.53 -2.82 -7.29
CA GLY A 108 -12.04 -1.44 -7.26
C GLY A 108 -12.03 -0.88 -8.68
N GLY A 109 -12.20 0.44 -8.80
CA GLY A 109 -11.85 1.10 -10.06
C GLY A 109 -10.41 0.73 -10.45
N GLU A 110 -10.14 0.56 -11.75
CA GLU A 110 -8.86 0.11 -12.32
C GLU A 110 -8.54 -1.40 -12.28
N SER A 111 -9.57 -2.27 -12.35
CA SER A 111 -9.41 -3.72 -12.64
C SER A 111 -8.63 -4.53 -11.59
N GLN A 112 -8.40 -3.97 -10.41
CA GLN A 112 -7.78 -4.66 -9.28
C GLN A 112 -8.77 -5.54 -8.51
N ILE A 113 -8.28 -6.64 -7.97
CA ILE A 113 -9.07 -7.61 -7.18
C ILE A 113 -8.62 -7.54 -5.73
N ILE A 114 -9.54 -7.16 -4.84
CA ILE A 114 -9.28 -7.13 -3.40
C ILE A 114 -9.64 -8.50 -2.80
N SER A 115 -8.69 -9.09 -2.07
CA SER A 115 -8.88 -10.43 -1.49
C SER A 115 -8.04 -10.66 -0.24
N TRP A 116 -8.39 -11.70 0.51
CA TRP A 116 -7.60 -12.17 1.64
C TRP A 116 -6.54 -13.18 1.16
N MET A 117 -5.28 -12.87 1.44
CA MET A 117 -4.12 -13.71 1.13
C MET A 117 -3.55 -14.33 2.40
N GLU A 118 -3.13 -15.60 2.35
CA GLU A 118 -2.41 -16.24 3.46
C GLU A 118 -1.10 -15.51 3.80
N LYS A 119 -0.85 -15.28 5.10
CA LYS A 119 0.37 -14.60 5.58
C LYS A 119 1.67 -15.31 5.19
N THR A 120 1.62 -16.62 4.94
CA THR A 120 2.76 -17.40 4.41
C THR A 120 3.26 -16.89 3.06
N LYS A 121 2.42 -16.17 2.30
CA LYS A 121 2.71 -15.60 0.97
C LYS A 121 3.08 -14.12 1.01
N ILE A 122 3.31 -13.53 2.19
CA ILE A 122 3.74 -12.12 2.31
C ILE A 122 5.03 -11.83 1.50
N ALA A 123 5.88 -12.83 1.29
CA ALA A 123 7.07 -12.72 0.45
C ALA A 123 6.77 -12.34 -1.01
N ASP A 124 5.53 -12.58 -1.48
CA ASP A 124 5.09 -12.29 -2.84
C ASP A 124 4.58 -10.85 -3.00
N LEU A 125 4.43 -10.10 -1.89
CA LEU A 125 3.95 -8.72 -1.90
C LEU A 125 5.02 -7.76 -2.41
N LYS A 126 4.59 -6.76 -3.18
CA LYS A 126 5.39 -5.61 -3.59
C LYS A 126 5.00 -4.34 -2.82
N PRO A 127 5.97 -3.49 -2.43
CA PRO A 127 7.42 -3.67 -2.58
C PRO A 127 7.99 -4.76 -1.66
N ASP A 128 9.15 -5.34 -2.02
CA ASP A 128 9.72 -6.53 -1.33
C ASP A 128 10.04 -6.28 0.16
N VAL A 129 10.20 -5.00 0.54
CA VAL A 129 10.38 -4.58 1.93
C VAL A 129 9.19 -4.93 2.83
N LEU A 130 7.99 -5.16 2.29
CA LEU A 130 6.81 -5.57 3.05
C LEU A 130 7.03 -6.88 3.83
N GLN A 131 7.83 -7.80 3.30
CA GLN A 131 8.21 -9.02 4.03
C GLN A 131 9.00 -8.69 5.30
N LYS A 132 9.92 -7.72 5.25
CA LYS A 132 10.70 -7.30 6.42
C LYS A 132 9.81 -6.59 7.44
N ILE A 133 8.86 -5.79 6.96
CA ILE A 133 7.87 -5.10 7.80
C ILE A 133 7.01 -6.11 8.57
N ALA A 134 6.61 -7.22 7.94
CA ALA A 134 5.83 -8.27 8.60
C ALA A 134 6.52 -8.84 9.85
N LEU A 135 7.84 -9.03 9.78
CA LEU A 135 8.67 -9.55 10.88
C LEU A 135 8.76 -8.59 12.06
N LEU A 136 8.41 -7.32 11.86
CA LEU A 136 8.51 -6.25 12.84
C LEU A 136 7.13 -5.74 13.31
N SER A 137 6.06 -6.45 12.93
CA SER A 137 4.65 -6.05 13.15
C SER A 137 4.17 -5.99 14.60
N HIS A 138 5.03 -6.37 15.55
CA HIS A 138 4.78 -6.31 17.00
C HIS A 138 5.48 -5.14 17.71
N GLN A 139 6.26 -4.31 17.00
CA GLN A 139 6.94 -3.16 17.60
C GLN A 139 6.00 -1.95 17.72
N GLU A 140 6.12 -1.18 18.80
CA GLU A 140 5.30 0.02 19.06
C GLU A 140 5.87 1.31 18.43
N ASN A 141 7.12 1.28 17.96
CA ASN A 141 7.75 2.43 17.33
C ASN A 141 7.44 2.49 15.82
N ILE A 142 7.30 3.71 15.28
CA ILE A 142 7.24 3.91 13.83
C ILE A 142 8.56 3.43 13.21
N ILE A 143 8.46 2.56 12.21
CA ILE A 143 9.64 2.02 11.52
C ILE A 143 9.84 2.73 10.19
N HIS A 144 11.05 3.18 9.91
CA HIS A 144 11.42 3.80 8.65
C HIS A 144 12.36 2.88 7.85
N PHE A 145 12.02 2.64 6.58
CA PHE A 145 12.82 1.83 5.67
C PHE A 145 13.18 2.61 4.41
N VAL A 146 14.37 2.31 3.86
CA VAL A 146 14.77 2.72 2.51
C VAL A 146 14.88 1.44 1.66
N ASN A 147 14.07 1.35 0.61
CA ASN A 147 14.01 0.22 -0.31
C ASN A 147 14.59 0.62 -1.68
N LEU A 148 15.63 -0.08 -2.12
CA LEU A 148 16.35 0.20 -3.36
C LEU A 148 16.23 -1.00 -4.30
N GLU A 149 15.24 -0.99 -5.20
CA GLU A 149 15.02 -2.07 -6.17
C GLU A 149 15.72 -1.80 -7.51
N SER A 150 15.94 -0.53 -7.87
CA SER A 150 16.51 -0.16 -9.18
C SER A 150 17.53 0.99 -9.15
N ARG A 151 18.12 1.30 -7.99
CA ARG A 151 19.11 2.37 -7.84
C ARG A 151 20.55 1.86 -7.90
#